data_AF-A0A0P8BNA0-F1
#
_entry.id   AF-A0A0P8BNA0-F1
#
_cell.length_a   1.000
_cell.length_b   1.000
_cell.length_c   1.000
_cell.angle_alpha   90.00
_cell.angle_beta   90.00
_cell.angle_gamma   90.00
#
_symmetry.space_group_name_H-M   'P 1'
#
loop_
_entity.id
_entity.type
_entity.pdbx_description
1 polymer ?
#
loop_
_entity_poly.entity_id
_entity_poly.type
_entity_poly.pdbx_seq_one_letter_code
_entity_poly.pdbx_strand_id
1 'polypeptide(L)' 'MNTHLKPGMFVRLKGQPSDLPDFVVERYLGNYCWIRQQAWGDLVRWRVKAAIVEAPTMQIAQDSC' A
#
# COMPACT_ATOMS: atom_id res chain seq x y z
N MET A 1 -9.22 -12.68 -8.58
CA MET A 1 -9.52 -12.23 -7.19
C MET A 1 -9.10 -10.78 -7.13
N ASN A 2 -10.05 -9.85 -7.18
CA ASN A 2 -9.71 -8.43 -7.24
C ASN A 2 -9.32 -7.98 -5.83
N THR A 3 -8.04 -7.70 -5.63
CA THR A 3 -7.53 -7.09 -4.40
C THR A 3 -8.21 -5.74 -4.23
N HIS A 4 -9.19 -5.67 -3.33
CA HIS A 4 -9.92 -4.44 -3.05
C HIS A 4 -9.01 -3.49 -2.28
N LEU A 5 -8.26 -2.64 -3.00
CA LEU A 5 -7.53 -1.53 -2.39
C LEU A 5 -8.53 -0.56 -1.77
N LYS A 6 -8.34 -0.26 -0.49
CA LYS A 6 -9.17 0.69 0.27
C LYS A 6 -8.29 1.80 0.85
N PRO A 7 -8.81 3.03 0.95
CA PRO A 7 -8.15 4.08 1.73
C PRO A 7 -7.80 3.60 3.14
N GLY A 8 -6.62 3.96 3.62
CA GLY A 8 -6.07 3.56 4.92
C GLY A 8 -5.31 2.23 4.93
N MET A 9 -5.34 1.45 3.84
CA MET A 9 -4.54 0.24 3.74
C MET A 9 -3.06 0.58 3.57
N PHE A 10 -2.21 -0.18 4.27
CA PHE A 10 -0.80 -0.25 3.95
C PHE A 10 -0.62 -1.05 2.66
N VAL A 11 0.32 -0.65 1.80
CA VAL A 11 0.61 -1.26 0.50
C VAL A 11 2.08 -1.15 0.16
N ARG A 12 2.58 -2.11 -0.61
CA ARG A 12 3.90 -2.07 -1.23
C ARG A 12 3.79 -1.96 -2.73
N LEU A 13 4.80 -1.39 -3.37
CA LEU A 13 4.91 -1.41 -4.83
C LEU A 13 5.65 -2.67 -5.28
N LYS A 14 5.26 -3.24 -6.42
CA LYS A 14 5.99 -4.35 -7.03
C LYS A 14 7.44 -3.94 -7.31
N GLY A 15 8.39 -4.68 -6.73
CA GLY A 15 9.82 -4.36 -6.82
C GLY A 15 10.29 -3.27 -5.85
N GLN A 16 9.47 -2.91 -4.85
CA GLN A 16 9.89 -2.02 -3.78
C GLN A 16 11.00 -2.65 -2.94
N PRO A 17 12.14 -1.97 -2.78
CA PRO A 17 13.21 -2.37 -1.86
C PRO A 17 12.71 -2.73 -0.46
N SER A 18 13.25 -3.80 0.15
CA SER A 18 12.80 -4.33 1.45
C SER A 18 13.09 -3.39 2.63
N ASP A 19 14.04 -2.49 2.48
CA ASP A 19 14.42 -1.42 3.41
C ASP A 19 13.44 -0.24 3.38
N LEU A 20 12.62 -0.11 2.35
CA LEU A 20 11.59 0.92 2.29
C LEU A 20 10.32 0.49 3.05
N PRO A 21 9.77 1.38 3.91
CA PRO A 21 8.54 1.10 4.64
C PRO A 21 7.32 1.09 3.71
N ASP A 22 6.24 0.48 4.18
CA ASP A 22 5.00 0.40 3.42
C ASP A 22 4.35 1.79 3.25
N PHE A 23 3.72 1.98 2.09
CA PHE A 23 2.94 3.17 1.80
C PHE A 23 1.51 3.03 2.29
N VAL A 24 0.81 4.15 2.49
CA VAL A 24 -0.62 4.15 2.83
C VAL A 24 -1.43 4.58 1.62
N VAL A 25 -2.47 3.82 1.28
CA VAL A 25 -3.45 4.23 0.28
C VAL A 25 -4.26 5.40 0.82
N GLU A 26 -4.17 6.54 0.16
CA GLU A 26 -4.96 7.73 0.48
C GLU A 26 -6.28 7.72 -0.28
N ARG A 27 -6.25 7.38 -1.58
CA ARG A 27 -7.44 7.26 -2.43
C ARG A 27 -7.31 6.18 -3.47
N TYR A 28 -8.42 5.50 -3.76
CA TYR A 28 -8.53 4.53 -4.84
C TYR A 28 -9.49 5.05 -5.92
N LEU A 29 -9.03 5.07 -7.16
CA LEU A 29 -9.75 5.58 -8.34
C LEU A 29 -9.94 4.47 -9.40
N GLY A 30 -10.08 3.22 -8.97
CA GLY A 30 -10.20 2.05 -9.85
C GLY A 30 -8.86 1.63 -10.44
N ASN A 31 -8.39 2.30 -11.50
CA ASN A 31 -7.15 1.91 -12.19
C ASN A 31 -5.90 2.52 -11.54
N TYR A 32 -6.07 3.55 -10.73
CA TYR A 32 -5.02 4.29 -10.06
C TYR A 32 -5.32 4.41 -8.58
N CYS A 33 -4.28 4.48 -7.77
CA CYS A 33 -4.39 4.91 -6.39
C CYS A 33 -3.40 6.01 -6.08
N TRP A 34 -3.78 6.83 -5.11
CA TRP A 34 -2.89 7.76 -4.46
C TRP A 34 -2.33 7.06 -3.23
N ILE A 35 -1.02 7.00 -3.13
CA ILE A 35 -0.31 6.46 -1.99
C ILE A 35 0.55 7.55 -1.35
N ARG A 36 0.73 7.48 -0.04
CA ARG A 36 1.59 8.38 0.72
C ARG A 36 2.60 7.60 1.54
N GLN A 37 3.76 8.21 1.77
CA GLN A 37 4.74 7.67 2.71
C GLN A 37 4.24 7.84 4.16
N GLN A 38 4.70 6.96 5.06
CA GLN A 38 4.33 7.00 6.47
C GLN A 38 5.17 7.99 7.29
N ALA A 39 6.48 7.99 7.09
CA ALA A 39 7.41 8.94 7.71
C ALA A 39 8.74 8.89 6.95
N TRP A 40 9.46 10.04 6.98
CA TRP A 40 10.86 10.32 6.58
C TRP A 40 11.01 11.51 5.60
N GLY A 41 10.40 12.65 5.93
CA GLY A 41 10.57 13.90 5.20
C GLY A 41 9.25 14.56 4.81
N ASP A 42 9.29 15.35 3.74
CA ASP A 42 8.10 16.02 3.21
C ASP A 42 7.00 15.00 2.87
N LEU A 43 5.74 15.41 3.05
CA LEU A 43 4.59 14.57 2.76
C LEU A 43 4.45 14.38 1.24
N VAL A 44 5.17 13.39 0.71
CA VAL A 44 5.14 13.04 -0.71
C VAL A 44 3.98 12.08 -0.99
N ARG A 45 3.16 12.44 -1.98
CA ARG A 45 2.02 11.66 -2.45
C ARG A 45 2.22 11.28 -3.90
N TRP A 46 2.05 10.01 -4.22
CA TRP A 46 2.26 9.48 -5.57
C TRP A 46 0.98 8.91 -6.15
N ARG A 47 0.77 9.18 -7.43
CA ARG A 47 -0.24 8.50 -8.24
C ARG A 47 0.40 7.29 -8.91
N VAL A 48 -0.05 6.10 -8.55
CA VAL A 48 0.46 4.83 -9.07
C VAL A 48 -0.66 4.00 -9.68
N LYS A 49 -0.32 3.07 -10.56
CA LYS A 49 -1.30 2.11 -11.13
C LYS A 49 -1.68 1.09 -10.05
N ALA A 50 -2.96 0.80 -9.91
CA ALA A 50 -3.42 -0.24 -8.97
C ALA A 50 -2.82 -1.62 -9.27
N ALA A 51 -2.49 -1.89 -10.55
CA ALA A 51 -1.89 -3.15 -11.00
C ALA A 51 -0.46 -3.41 -10.49
N ILE A 52 0.25 -2.37 -10.01
CA ILE A 52 1.61 -2.52 -9.45
C ILE A 52 1.62 -2.43 -7.92
N VAL A 53 0.45 -2.34 -7.30
CA VAL A 53 0.28 -2.15 -5.87
C VAL A 53 -0.10 -3.49 -5.27
N GLU A 54 0.76 -3.96 -4.38
CA GLU A 54 0.60 -5.19 -3.66
C GLU A 54 0.08 -4.85 -2.27
N ALA A 55 -1.15 -5.29 -1.97
CA ALA A 55 -1.61 -5.27 -0.59
C ALA A 55 -0.69 -6.20 0.20
N PRO A 56 -0.18 -5.79 1.38
CA PRO A 56 0.44 -6.72 2.29
C PRO A 56 -0.64 -7.74 2.55
N THR A 57 -0.37 -9.00 2.17
CA THR A 57 -1.11 -10.12 2.68
C THR A 57 -1.19 -9.88 4.17
N MET A 58 -2.38 -9.63 4.71
CA MET A 58 -2.56 -9.65 6.16
C MET A 58 -1.93 -10.96 6.60
N GLN A 59 -0.76 -10.90 7.22
CA GLN A 59 -0.29 -11.97 8.06
C GLN A 59 -1.35 -11.98 9.16
N ILE A 60 -2.40 -12.78 8.96
CA ILE A 60 -3.33 -13.09 10.02
C ILE A 60 -2.40 -13.65 11.10
N ALA A 61 -2.16 -12.85 12.13
CA ALA A 61 -1.66 -13.37 13.39
C ALA A 61 -2.77 -14.31 13.87
N GLN A 62 -2.72 -15.56 13.41
CA GLN A 62 -3.23 -16.69 14.15
C GLN A 62 -2.26 -16.90 15.30
N ASP A 63 -2.19 -15.94 16.21
CA ASP A 63 -1.68 -16.22 17.54
C ASP A 63 -2.86 -16.84 18.28
N SER A 64 -2.82 -18.17 18.28
CA SER A 64 -3.51 -19.06 19.19
C SER A 64 -3.61 -18.44 20.59
N CYS A 65 -4.84 -18.32 21.10
CA CYS A 65 -5.12 -18.49 22.52
C CYS A 65 -6.59 -18.90 22.70
#